data_AF-A0A7S3N0H5-F1
#
_entry.id   AF-A0A7S3N0H5-F1
#
_cell.length_a   1.000
_cell.length_b   1.000
_cell.length_c   1.000
_cell.angle_alpha   90.00
_cell.angle_beta   90.00
_cell.angle_gamma   90.00
#
_symmetry.space_group_name_H-M   'P 1'
#
loop_
_entity.id
_entity.type
_entity.pdbx_description
1 polymer ?
#
loop_
_entity_poly.entity_id
_entity_poly.type
_entity_poly.pdbx_seq_one_letter_code
_entity_poly.pdbx_strand_id
1 'polypeptide(L)'
;GASLPKETDAVVEATPVVEDKVNIKGILWGILAALCYSTTQPTLKMLYLQFPTVSSFEVLYWKSISMMVMNYLIVRSFGTFVMDVPHKFHRIIVIRAAIGFTGVQGMFTSVKYMPVTMASCIFFTMPVWVALFAWLFLNERLSYFDVLAIAAAFTGMFIINNPFAGDDKQ
;
A
#
# COMPACT_ATOMS: atom_id res chain seq x y z
N GLY A 1 14.82 -28.40 -54.09
CA GLY A 1 14.37 -28.67 -52.71
C GLY A 1 14.76 -27.49 -51.87
N ALA A 2 13.78 -26.70 -51.43
CA ALA A 2 13.99 -25.51 -50.62
C ALA A 2 14.51 -25.91 -49.22
N SER A 3 15.68 -25.41 -48.86
CA SER A 3 16.26 -25.56 -47.51
C SER A 3 15.58 -24.58 -46.55
N LEU A 4 14.89 -25.12 -45.56
CA LEU A 4 14.25 -24.38 -44.46
C LEU A 4 15.26 -23.50 -43.71
N PRO A 5 14.89 -22.28 -43.29
CA PRO A 5 15.76 -21.41 -42.50
C PRO A 5 15.83 -21.91 -41.05
N LYS A 6 17.03 -21.81 -40.45
CA LYS A 6 17.34 -22.22 -39.08
C LYS A 6 16.54 -21.38 -38.08
N GLU A 7 15.70 -22.05 -37.31
CA GLU A 7 14.83 -21.50 -36.25
C GLU A 7 15.61 -21.06 -34.99
N THR A 8 16.94 -21.18 -34.99
CA THR A 8 17.79 -21.02 -33.81
C THR A 8 18.23 -19.58 -33.54
N ASP A 9 18.08 -18.67 -34.50
CA ASP A 9 18.59 -17.29 -34.39
C ASP A 9 17.54 -16.26 -33.91
N ALA A 10 16.27 -16.67 -33.74
CA ALA A 10 15.15 -15.74 -33.47
C ALA A 10 14.75 -15.61 -31.99
N VAL A 11 15.31 -16.39 -31.07
CA VAL A 11 14.86 -16.44 -29.66
C VAL A 11 15.78 -15.65 -28.70
N VAL A 12 16.87 -15.07 -29.20
CA VAL A 12 17.79 -14.24 -28.38
C VAL A 12 17.57 -12.75 -28.66
N GLU A 13 16.32 -12.32 -28.75
CA GLU A 13 16.00 -10.90 -28.55
C GLU A 13 15.93 -10.69 -27.03
N ALA A 14 17.11 -10.64 -26.41
CA ALA A 14 17.24 -10.30 -25.00
C ALA A 14 16.58 -8.93 -24.80
N THR A 15 15.45 -8.92 -24.09
CA THR A 15 14.84 -7.70 -23.58
C THR A 15 15.96 -6.85 -22.98
N PRO A 16 16.17 -5.59 -23.45
CA PRO A 16 17.24 -4.77 -22.92
C PRO A 16 17.02 -4.67 -21.42
N VAL A 17 18.00 -5.12 -20.64
CA VAL A 17 18.06 -4.83 -19.21
C VAL A 17 18.19 -3.32 -19.14
N VAL A 18 17.06 -2.64 -18.98
CA VAL A 18 17.00 -1.20 -18.83
C VAL A 18 17.78 -0.91 -17.57
N GLU A 19 18.98 -0.36 -17.74
CA GLU A 19 19.80 0.13 -16.63
C GLU A 19 18.96 1.20 -15.91
N ASP A 20 18.40 0.83 -14.75
CA ASP A 20 17.54 1.69 -13.94
C ASP A 20 18.37 2.89 -13.47
N LYS A 21 18.42 3.94 -14.29
CA LYS A 21 18.95 5.23 -13.87
C LYS A 21 18.11 5.69 -12.70
N VAL A 22 18.73 5.71 -11.52
CA VAL A 22 18.11 6.14 -10.27
C VAL A 22 17.44 7.50 -10.49
N ASN A 23 16.11 7.48 -10.59
CA ASN A 23 15.35 8.68 -10.90
C ASN A 23 15.15 9.48 -9.60
N ILE A 24 16.12 10.33 -9.28
CA ILE A 24 16.15 11.16 -8.06
C ILE A 24 14.84 11.95 -7.90
N LYS A 25 14.25 12.43 -9.00
CA LYS A 25 12.96 13.12 -8.96
C LYS A 25 11.85 12.21 -8.43
N GLY A 26 11.79 10.96 -8.87
CA GLY A 26 10.84 9.96 -8.36
C GLY A 26 11.03 9.66 -6.87
N ILE A 27 12.28 9.55 -6.42
CA ILE A 27 12.61 9.36 -5.00
C ILE A 27 12.13 10.57 -4.18
N LEU A 28 12.39 11.80 -4.64
CA LEU A 28 11.94 13.02 -3.97
C LEU A 28 10.41 13.10 -3.87
N TRP A 29 9.69 12.76 -4.95
CA TRP A 29 8.23 12.67 -4.92
C TRP A 29 7.72 11.61 -3.95
N GLY A 30 8.40 10.46 -3.85
CA GLY A 30 8.07 9.40 -2.90
C GLY A 30 8.25 9.83 -1.45
N ILE A 31 9.37 10.49 -1.12
CA ILE A 31 9.62 11.03 0.23
C ILE A 31 8.57 12.07 0.60
N LEU A 32 8.29 13.01 -0.32
CA LEU A 32 7.26 14.04 -0.10
C LEU A 32 5.88 13.40 0.15
N ALA A 33 5.50 12.41 -0.64
CA ALA A 33 4.25 11.68 -0.46
C ALA A 33 4.18 10.94 0.88
N ALA A 34 5.28 10.32 1.31
CA ALA A 34 5.36 9.63 2.60
C ALA A 34 5.19 10.61 3.78
N LEU A 35 5.80 11.79 3.71
CA LEU A 35 5.63 12.84 4.72
C LEU A 35 4.17 13.30 4.79
N CYS A 36 3.55 13.60 3.65
CA CYS A 36 2.13 13.98 3.61
C CYS A 36 1.21 12.87 4.14
N TYR A 37 1.50 11.61 3.82
CA TYR A 37 0.69 10.48 4.29
C TYR A 37 0.82 10.29 5.81
N SER A 38 2.03 10.46 6.37
CA SER A 38 2.29 10.35 7.80
C SER A 38 1.42 11.32 8.62
N THR A 39 1.22 12.55 8.14
CA THR A 39 0.36 13.55 8.80
C THR A 39 -1.11 13.13 8.88
N THR A 40 -1.58 12.23 8.02
CA THR A 40 -3.01 11.84 7.98
C THR A 40 -3.46 11.15 9.27
N GLN A 41 -2.63 10.32 9.89
CA GLN A 41 -2.98 9.54 11.09
C GLN A 41 -3.23 10.42 12.34
N PRO A 42 -2.32 11.33 12.73
CA PRO A 42 -2.56 12.21 13.87
C PRO A 42 -3.72 13.17 13.61
N THR A 43 -3.85 13.71 12.40
CA THR A 43 -5.00 14.57 12.04
C THR A 43 -6.32 13.82 12.16
N LEU A 44 -6.37 12.57 11.72
CA LEU A 44 -7.56 11.72 11.86
C LEU A 44 -7.91 11.50 13.34
N LYS A 45 -6.91 11.23 14.19
CA LYS A 45 -7.14 11.07 15.63
C LYS A 45 -7.62 12.37 16.28
N MET A 46 -7.01 13.52 15.95
CA MET A 46 -7.45 14.83 16.43
C MET A 46 -8.89 15.14 16.01
N LEU A 47 -9.26 14.82 14.78
CA LEU A 47 -10.62 15.01 14.28
C LEU A 47 -11.65 14.23 15.11
N TYR A 48 -11.37 12.95 15.42
CA TYR A 48 -12.27 12.14 16.25
C TYR A 48 -12.33 12.59 17.71
N LEU A 49 -11.26 13.18 18.24
CA LEU A 49 -11.26 13.75 19.59
C LEU A 49 -12.06 15.06 19.68
N GLN A 50 -11.99 15.90 18.65
CA GLN A 50 -12.73 17.17 18.59
C GLN A 50 -14.22 16.98 18.25
N PHE A 51 -14.54 15.98 17.40
CA PHE A 51 -15.92 15.71 16.96
C PHE A 51 -16.28 14.22 17.15
N PRO A 52 -16.67 13.80 18.37
CA PRO A 52 -16.94 12.39 18.68
C PRO A 52 -18.12 11.79 17.90
N THR A 53 -19.06 12.63 17.46
CA THR A 53 -20.26 12.24 16.72
C THR A 53 -19.98 11.84 15.27
N VAL A 54 -18.82 12.24 14.71
CA VAL A 54 -18.47 11.95 13.32
C VAL A 54 -18.15 10.47 13.17
N SER A 55 -18.86 9.81 12.26
CA SER A 55 -18.66 8.39 11.97
C SER A 55 -17.41 8.16 11.11
N SER A 56 -16.72 7.04 11.29
CA SER A 56 -15.54 6.69 10.47
C SER A 56 -15.89 6.58 8.99
N PHE A 57 -17.13 6.18 8.67
CA PHE A 57 -17.64 6.11 7.30
C PHE A 57 -17.79 7.49 6.66
N GLU A 58 -18.16 8.51 7.44
CA GLU A 58 -18.35 9.87 6.93
C GLU A 58 -17.01 10.53 6.58
N VAL A 59 -16.00 10.33 7.44
CA VAL A 59 -14.63 10.79 7.15
C VAL A 59 -14.09 10.11 5.89
N LEU A 60 -14.30 8.79 5.76
CA LEU A 60 -13.83 8.05 4.59
C LEU A 60 -14.57 8.48 3.32
N TYR A 61 -15.87 8.78 3.41
CA TYR A 61 -16.66 9.30 2.29
C TYR A 61 -16.07 10.61 1.75
N TRP A 62 -15.83 11.59 2.62
CA TRP A 62 -15.23 12.87 2.23
C TRP A 62 -13.80 12.72 1.70
N LYS A 63 -13.01 11.81 2.30
CA LYS A 63 -11.68 11.46 1.80
C LYS A 63 -11.75 10.88 0.39
N SER A 64 -12.65 9.94 0.13
CA SER A 64 -12.81 9.27 -1.17
C SER A 64 -13.19 10.24 -2.27
N ILE A 65 -14.12 11.18 -1.99
CA ILE A 65 -14.48 12.24 -2.95
C ILE A 65 -13.27 13.11 -3.26
N SER A 66 -12.57 13.57 -2.22
CA SER A 66 -11.39 14.43 -2.38
C SER A 66 -10.29 13.73 -3.19
N MET A 67 -10.04 12.45 -2.92
CA MET A 67 -9.08 11.63 -3.67
C MET A 67 -9.51 11.43 -5.12
N MET A 68 -10.79 11.19 -5.37
CA MET A 68 -11.33 11.00 -6.72
C MET A 68 -11.17 12.27 -7.55
N VAL A 69 -11.51 13.44 -6.99
CA VAL A 69 -11.35 14.73 -7.68
C VAL A 69 -9.89 15.00 -7.98
N MET A 70 -8.99 14.86 -7.00
CA MET A 70 -7.57 15.10 -7.20
C MET A 70 -6.95 14.13 -8.22
N ASN A 71 -7.27 12.84 -8.13
CA ASN A 71 -6.77 11.85 -9.08
C ASN A 71 -7.28 12.13 -10.50
N TYR A 72 -8.55 12.49 -10.65
CA TYR A 72 -9.13 12.88 -11.93
C TYR A 72 -8.45 14.11 -12.55
N LEU A 73 -8.21 15.16 -11.76
CA LEU A 73 -7.52 16.38 -12.21
C LEU A 73 -6.07 16.09 -12.65
N ILE A 74 -5.36 15.26 -11.88
CA ILE A 74 -3.97 14.87 -12.20
C ILE A 74 -3.95 14.08 -13.51
N VAL A 75 -4.78 13.04 -13.66
CA VAL A 75 -4.82 12.23 -14.88
C VAL A 75 -5.16 13.09 -16.11
N ARG A 76 -6.12 14.01 -15.96
CA ARG A 76 -6.47 14.96 -17.02
C ARG A 76 -5.31 15.89 -17.39
N SER A 77 -4.47 16.29 -16.43
CA SER A 77 -3.29 17.12 -16.69
C SER A 77 -2.20 16.40 -17.49
N PHE A 78 -2.12 15.07 -17.39
CA PHE A 78 -1.21 14.23 -18.17
C PHE A 78 -1.76 13.84 -19.55
N GLY A 79 -2.99 14.27 -19.90
CA GLY A 79 -3.59 14.04 -21.22
C GLY A 79 -4.01 12.59 -21.49
N THR A 80 -4.00 11.72 -20.48
CA THR A 80 -4.46 10.33 -20.61
C THR A 80 -5.92 10.19 -20.21
N PHE A 81 -6.65 9.29 -20.86
CA PHE A 81 -8.02 8.98 -20.47
C PHE A 81 -8.02 8.08 -19.24
N VAL A 82 -8.79 8.47 -18.21
CA VAL A 82 -8.93 7.76 -16.92
C VAL A 82 -9.35 6.29 -17.08
N MET A 83 -9.94 5.93 -18.23
CA MET A 83 -10.46 4.59 -18.53
C MET A 83 -9.76 3.89 -19.68
N ASP A 84 -8.54 4.31 -20.06
CA ASP A 84 -7.73 3.59 -21.04
C ASP A 84 -7.04 2.36 -20.41
N VAL A 85 -7.85 1.51 -19.77
CA VAL A 85 -7.41 0.28 -19.12
C VAL A 85 -7.94 -0.90 -19.94
N PRO A 86 -7.11 -1.90 -20.26
CA PRO A 86 -7.59 -3.07 -20.98
C PRO A 86 -8.71 -3.78 -20.19
N HIS A 87 -9.81 -4.13 -20.86
CA HIS A 87 -10.99 -4.77 -20.25
C HIS A 87 -10.67 -6.00 -19.38
N LYS A 88 -9.58 -6.71 -19.69
CA LYS A 88 -9.08 -7.87 -18.92
C LYS A 88 -8.75 -7.52 -17.45
N PHE A 89 -8.33 -6.29 -17.17
CA PHE A 89 -7.91 -5.87 -15.84
C PHE A 89 -9.02 -5.20 -15.02
N HIS A 90 -10.18 -4.88 -15.60
CA HIS A 90 -11.28 -4.22 -14.89
C HIS A 90 -11.71 -4.98 -13.64
N ARG A 91 -11.86 -6.31 -13.76
CA ARG A 91 -12.27 -7.15 -12.62
C ARG A 91 -11.23 -7.13 -11.50
N ILE A 92 -9.94 -7.19 -11.84
CA ILE A 92 -8.84 -7.15 -10.85
C ILE A 92 -8.80 -5.80 -10.15
N ILE A 93 -8.96 -4.70 -10.89
CA ILE A 93 -8.97 -3.35 -10.33
C ILE A 93 -10.16 -3.16 -9.37
N VAL A 94 -11.34 -3.64 -9.74
CA VAL A 94 -12.53 -3.59 -8.88
C VAL A 94 -12.32 -4.40 -7.61
N ILE A 95 -11.79 -5.63 -7.71
CA ILE A 95 -11.50 -6.47 -6.53
C ILE A 95 -10.45 -5.78 -5.64
N ARG A 96 -9.37 -5.26 -6.22
CA ARG A 96 -8.32 -4.53 -5.50
C ARG A 96 -8.87 -3.28 -4.82
N ALA A 97 -9.77 -2.55 -5.48
CA ALA A 97 -10.41 -1.38 -4.91
C ALA A 97 -11.34 -1.77 -3.75
N ALA A 98 -12.12 -2.84 -3.88
CA ALA A 98 -13.00 -3.33 -2.82
C ALA A 98 -12.22 -3.79 -1.59
N ILE A 99 -11.18 -4.61 -1.77
CA ILE A 99 -10.31 -5.09 -0.68
C ILE A 99 -9.55 -3.93 -0.03
N GLY A 100 -9.03 -3.00 -0.84
CA GLY A 100 -8.34 -1.81 -0.33
C GLY A 100 -9.29 -0.91 0.47
N PHE A 101 -10.51 -0.71 -0.01
CA PHE A 101 -11.52 0.09 0.67
C PHE A 101 -11.93 -0.51 2.02
N THR A 102 -12.19 -1.83 2.08
CA THR A 102 -12.51 -2.50 3.35
C THR A 102 -11.34 -2.45 4.33
N GLY A 103 -10.10 -2.58 3.85
CA GLY A 103 -8.90 -2.43 4.68
C GLY A 103 -8.75 -1.02 5.27
N VAL A 104 -8.91 0.02 4.47
CA VAL A 104 -8.84 1.42 4.93
C VAL A 104 -10.00 1.75 5.86
N GLN A 105 -11.21 1.27 5.58
CA GLN A 105 -12.35 1.42 6.48
C GLN A 105 -12.08 0.77 7.84
N GLY A 106 -11.52 -0.45 7.84
CA GLY A 106 -11.07 -1.12 9.06
C GLY A 106 -10.06 -0.28 9.83
N MET A 107 -9.03 0.24 9.16
CA MET A 107 -8.03 1.13 9.76
C MET A 107 -8.66 2.35 10.45
N PHE A 108 -9.52 3.08 9.75
CA PHE A 108 -10.14 4.31 10.25
C PHE A 108 -11.08 4.03 11.42
N THR A 109 -11.71 2.86 11.42
CA THR A 109 -12.56 2.37 12.50
C THR A 109 -11.73 1.99 13.73
N SER A 110 -10.59 1.30 13.54
CA SER A 110 -9.66 0.96 14.63
C SER A 110 -9.10 2.20 15.32
N VAL A 111 -8.75 3.25 14.57
CA VAL A 111 -8.25 4.52 15.16
C VAL A 111 -9.32 5.21 16.01
N LYS A 112 -10.62 5.02 15.69
CA LYS A 112 -11.75 5.56 16.44
C LYS A 112 -11.98 4.81 17.76
N TYR A 113 -12.01 3.47 17.73
CA TYR A 113 -12.38 2.65 18.90
C TYR A 113 -11.20 2.18 19.77
N MET A 114 -9.97 2.20 19.25
CA MET A 114 -8.78 1.73 19.96
C MET A 114 -7.74 2.85 20.14
N PRO A 115 -6.83 2.70 21.12
CA PRO A 115 -5.63 3.52 21.21
C PRO A 115 -4.80 3.41 19.92
N VAL A 116 -4.17 4.52 19.52
CA VAL A 116 -3.34 4.56 18.29
C VAL A 116 -2.19 3.56 18.37
N THR A 117 -1.64 3.33 19.57
CA THR A 117 -0.58 2.33 19.82
C THR A 117 -1.06 0.92 19.47
N MET A 118 -2.23 0.51 19.97
CA MET A 118 -2.80 -0.82 19.68
C MET A 118 -3.14 -0.98 18.20
N ALA A 119 -3.71 0.05 17.57
CA ALA A 119 -3.95 0.04 16.14
C ALA A 119 -2.65 -0.13 15.35
N SER A 120 -1.60 0.63 15.70
CA SER A 120 -0.29 0.56 15.06
C SER A 120 0.37 -0.82 15.20
N CYS A 121 0.17 -1.50 16.32
CA CYS A 121 0.67 -2.87 16.50
C CYS A 121 0.05 -3.85 15.50
N ILE A 122 -1.27 -3.75 15.30
CA ILE A 122 -1.95 -4.54 14.26
C ILE A 122 -1.39 -4.19 12.88
N PHE A 123 -1.12 -2.91 12.59
CA PHE A 123 -0.48 -2.49 11.33
C PHE A 123 0.91 -3.07 11.14
N PHE A 124 1.73 -3.14 12.19
CA PHE A 124 3.07 -3.71 12.10
C PHE A 124 3.08 -5.23 11.85
N THR A 125 1.94 -5.93 12.00
CA THR A 125 1.82 -7.33 11.56
C THR A 125 1.67 -7.48 10.05
N MET A 126 1.42 -6.38 9.32
CA MET A 126 1.24 -6.41 7.85
C MET A 126 2.35 -7.15 7.09
N PRO A 127 3.65 -7.01 7.37
CA PRO A 127 4.71 -7.72 6.65
C PRO A 127 4.55 -9.25 6.70
N VAL A 128 4.05 -9.80 7.81
CA VAL A 128 3.77 -11.24 7.95
C VAL A 128 2.68 -11.67 6.97
N TRP A 129 1.56 -10.92 6.95
CA TRP A 129 0.43 -11.20 6.07
C TRP A 129 0.79 -11.00 4.60
N VAL A 130 1.57 -9.97 4.28
CA VAL A 130 2.07 -9.72 2.93
C VAL A 130 2.96 -10.86 2.46
N ALA A 131 3.91 -11.32 3.28
CA ALA A 131 4.78 -12.44 2.95
C ALA A 131 4.00 -13.75 2.76
N LEU A 132 3.00 -14.01 3.61
CA LEU A 132 2.11 -15.16 3.49
C LEU A 132 1.32 -15.12 2.17
N PHE A 133 0.75 -13.96 1.82
CA PHE A 133 0.00 -13.79 0.59
C PHE A 133 0.89 -13.78 -0.66
N ALA A 134 2.12 -13.27 -0.57
CA ALA A 134 3.09 -13.37 -1.66
C ALA A 134 3.43 -14.86 -1.94
N TRP A 135 3.67 -15.64 -0.89
CA TRP A 135 3.87 -17.08 -1.02
C TRP A 135 2.65 -17.79 -1.61
N LEU A 136 1.43 -17.46 -1.14
CA LEU A 136 0.20 -18.13 -1.57
C LEU A 136 -0.26 -17.75 -2.99
N PHE A 137 -0.23 -16.46 -3.34
CA PHE A 137 -0.78 -15.95 -4.61
C PHE A 137 0.25 -15.75 -5.71
N LEU A 138 1.47 -15.32 -5.36
CA LEU A 138 2.55 -15.10 -6.34
C LEU A 138 3.45 -16.34 -6.49
N ASN A 139 3.31 -17.34 -5.62
CA ASN A 139 4.15 -18.55 -5.58
C ASN A 139 5.65 -18.22 -5.46
N GLU A 140 5.96 -17.07 -4.85
CA GLU A 140 7.33 -16.63 -4.58
C GLU A 140 7.92 -17.44 -3.44
N ARG A 141 9.16 -17.91 -3.63
CA ARG A 141 9.90 -18.61 -2.57
C ARG A 141 10.43 -17.57 -1.59
N LEU A 142 9.94 -17.62 -0.35
CA LEU A 142 10.45 -16.79 0.73
C LEU A 142 11.94 -17.04 0.93
N SER A 143 12.74 -16.01 0.68
CA SER A 143 14.18 -16.04 0.91
C SER A 143 14.48 -15.96 2.40
N TYR A 144 15.67 -16.39 2.81
CA TYR A 144 16.15 -16.24 4.19
C TYR A 144 16.10 -14.77 4.66
N PHE A 145 16.37 -13.84 3.74
CA PHE A 145 16.31 -12.40 4.01
C PHE A 145 14.88 -11.91 4.28
N ASP A 146 13.87 -12.49 3.63
CA ASP A 146 12.46 -12.11 3.86
C ASP A 146 12.03 -12.52 5.27
N VAL A 147 12.42 -13.72 5.69
CA VAL A 147 12.16 -14.22 7.05
C VAL A 147 12.85 -13.32 8.09
N LEU A 148 14.09 -12.91 7.84
CA LEU A 148 14.83 -12.01 8.72
C LEU A 148 14.17 -10.62 8.78
N ALA A 149 13.70 -10.08 7.66
CA ALA A 149 13.00 -8.80 7.60
C ALA A 149 11.67 -8.85 8.37
N ILE A 150 10.92 -9.95 8.25
CA ILE A 150 9.69 -10.17 9.02
C ILE A 150 10.00 -10.23 10.52
N ALA A 151 11.03 -10.98 10.92
CA ALA A 151 11.45 -11.08 12.32
C ALA A 151 11.90 -9.72 12.89
N ALA A 152 12.65 -8.94 12.11
CA ALA A 152 13.07 -7.59 12.49
C ALA A 152 11.87 -6.64 12.64
N ALA A 153 10.91 -6.66 11.71
CA ALA A 153 9.68 -5.87 11.80
C ALA A 153 8.85 -6.23 13.04
N PHE A 154 8.74 -7.53 13.35
CA PHE A 154 8.03 -8.02 14.53
C PHE A 154 8.74 -7.62 15.82
N THR A 155 10.07 -7.64 15.83
CA THR A 155 10.88 -7.19 16.97
C THR A 155 10.69 -5.68 17.20
N GLY A 156 10.72 -4.87 16.13
CA GLY A 156 10.45 -3.44 16.21
C GLY A 156 9.06 -3.12 16.77
N MET A 157 8.04 -3.88 16.38
CA MET A 157 6.70 -3.79 16.96
C MET A 157 6.70 -4.00 18.48
N PHE A 158 7.36 -5.05 18.98
CA PHE A 158 7.42 -5.32 20.43
C PHE A 158 8.08 -4.20 21.23
N ILE A 159 9.13 -3.59 20.67
CA ILE A 159 9.81 -2.44 21.29
C ILE A 159 8.87 -1.24 21.40
N ILE A 160 8.09 -0.96 20.35
CA ILE A 160 7.16 0.18 20.32
C ILE A 160 5.95 -0.05 21.23
N ASN A 161 5.41 -1.28 21.25
CA ASN A 161 4.19 -1.58 21.98
C ASN A 161 4.36 -1.56 23.50
N ASN A 162 5.61 -1.65 23.99
CA ASN A 162 5.99 -1.76 25.41
C ASN A 162 4.87 -2.34 26.31
N PRO A 163 4.43 -3.59 26.05
CA PRO A 163 3.24 -4.16 26.70
C PRO A 163 3.42 -4.39 28.21
N PHE A 164 4.61 -4.10 28.74
CA PHE A 164 4.99 -4.26 30.15
C PHE A 164 5.23 -2.92 30.87
N ALA A 165 5.20 -1.78 30.16
CA ALA A 165 5.13 -0.48 30.80
C ALA A 165 3.71 -0.32 31.34
N GLY A 166 3.59 -0.48 32.66
CA GLY A 166 2.32 -0.54 33.38
C GLY A 166 1.36 0.59 33.06
N ASP A 167 0.11 0.25 33.28
CA ASP A 167 -1.10 1.05 33.33
C ASP A 167 -0.97 2.24 34.32
N ASP A 168 -0.10 3.20 34.01
CA ASP A 168 0.06 4.44 34.76
C ASP A 168 -0.27 5.62 33.85
N LYS A 169 -1.58 5.93 33.85
CA LYS A 169 -2.25 7.24 33.71
C LYS A 169 -3.21 7.36 32.51
N GLN A 170 -4.50 7.30 32.88
CA GLN A 170 -5.65 8.17 32.53
C GLN A 170 -5.75 8.68 31.09
#